data_AF-A0A8S8YBF1-F1
#
_entry.id   AF-A0A8S8YBF1-F1
#
_cell.length_a   1.000
_cell.length_b   1.000
_cell.length_c   1.000
_cell.angle_alpha   90.00
_cell.angle_beta   90.00
_cell.angle_gamma   90.00
#
_symmetry.space_group_name_H-M   'P 1'
#
loop_
_entity.id
_entity.type
_entity.pdbx_description
1 polymer ?
#
loop_
_entity_poly.entity_id
_entity_poly.type
_entity_poly.pdbx_seq_one_letter_code
_entity_poly.pdbx_strand_id
1 'polypeptide(L)'
;MRDQTHHGFLKDAFWVRENTIPAWNFDRSGNLSFGIRDYTDFPEQKYDPEIGIFGMDITVVLERPGHRVSRRRRHKAKVGQDHRVTTDEARAWFKETFGLTIMEE
;
A
#
# COMPACT_ATOMS: atom_id res chain seq x y z
N MET A 1 7.29 -5.38 -3.98
CA MET A 1 6.75 -6.32 -4.98
C MET A 1 6.12 -5.55 -6.13
N ARG A 2 6.11 -6.11 -7.35
CA ARG A 2 5.37 -5.61 -8.52
C ARG A 2 4.66 -6.81 -9.16
N ASP A 3 3.55 -6.59 -9.88
CA ASP A 3 2.74 -7.62 -10.55
C ASP A 3 1.95 -8.55 -9.61
N GLN A 4 1.05 -9.40 -10.12
CA GLN A 4 -0.03 -10.12 -9.38
C GLN A 4 0.35 -10.71 -8.00
N THR A 5 1.62 -11.05 -7.78
CA THR A 5 2.18 -11.48 -6.48
C THR A 5 1.90 -10.54 -5.30
N HIS A 6 1.70 -9.23 -5.51
CA HIS A 6 1.43 -8.29 -4.42
C HIS A 6 0.04 -8.43 -3.81
N HIS A 7 -0.95 -8.92 -4.55
CA HIS A 7 -2.34 -8.91 -4.09
C HIS A 7 -2.57 -9.84 -2.89
N GLY A 8 -1.93 -11.02 -2.87
CA GLY A 8 -2.01 -11.97 -1.76
C GLY A 8 -1.39 -11.37 -0.48
N PHE A 9 -0.14 -10.93 -0.59
CA PHE A 9 0.57 -10.29 0.52
C PHE A 9 -0.19 -9.11 1.13
N LEU A 10 -0.75 -8.22 0.30
CA LEU A 10 -1.51 -7.07 0.78
C LEU A 10 -2.80 -7.50 1.50
N LYS A 11 -3.47 -8.55 1.02
CA LYS A 11 -4.67 -9.08 1.68
C LYS A 11 -4.34 -9.57 3.10
N ASP A 12 -3.24 -10.28 3.26
CA ASP A 12 -2.81 -10.78 4.56
C ASP A 12 -2.34 -9.63 5.48
N ALA A 13 -1.58 -8.68 4.93
CA ALA A 13 -1.13 -7.50 5.66
C ALA A 13 -2.30 -6.63 6.16
N PHE A 14 -3.35 -6.47 5.35
CA PHE A 14 -4.57 -5.77 5.76
C PHE A 14 -5.39 -6.57 6.76
N TRP A 15 -5.42 -7.90 6.64
CA TRP A 15 -6.08 -8.77 7.61
C TRP A 15 -5.44 -8.67 9.00
N VAL A 16 -4.11 -8.63 9.10
CA VAL A 16 -3.38 -8.38 10.37
C VAL A 16 -3.80 -7.06 11.03
N ARG A 17 -4.20 -6.08 10.22
CA ARG A 17 -4.71 -4.77 10.67
C ARG A 17 -6.22 -4.72 10.82
N GLU A 18 -6.90 -5.87 10.86
CA GLU A 18 -8.36 -5.97 10.97
C GLU A 18 -9.08 -5.20 9.85
N ASN A 19 -8.46 -5.12 8.67
CA ASN A 19 -8.91 -4.34 7.52
C ASN A 19 -9.24 -2.87 7.84
N THR A 20 -8.64 -2.32 8.88
CA THR A 20 -8.93 -0.97 9.38
C THR A 20 -7.70 -0.08 9.27
N ILE A 21 -7.84 1.03 8.55
CA ILE A 21 -6.75 1.97 8.28
C ILE A 21 -7.21 3.40 8.60
N PRO A 22 -6.46 4.16 9.42
CA PRO A 22 -6.75 5.56 9.64
C PRO A 22 -6.58 6.41 8.37
N ALA A 23 -7.41 7.44 8.23
CA ALA A 23 -7.38 8.33 7.07
C ALA A 23 -6.03 9.08 6.88
N TRP A 24 -5.27 9.29 7.97
CA TRP A 24 -3.96 9.97 7.96
C TRP A 24 -2.82 9.10 7.43
N ASN A 25 -3.02 7.79 7.28
CA ASN A 25 -2.04 6.89 6.65
C ASN A 25 -1.94 7.08 5.13
N PHE A 26 -2.87 7.83 4.53
CA PHE A 26 -2.86 8.20 3.13
C PHE A 26 -2.14 9.53 2.91
N ASP A 27 -1.24 9.58 1.94
CA ASP A 27 -0.58 10.82 1.54
C ASP A 27 -1.42 11.62 0.53
N ARG A 28 -0.94 12.83 0.21
CA ARG A 28 -1.58 13.73 -0.79
C ARG A 28 -1.54 13.20 -2.23
N SER A 29 -0.74 12.18 -2.50
CA SER A 29 -0.57 11.56 -3.82
C SER A 29 -1.30 10.22 -3.94
N GLY A 30 -2.09 9.83 -2.92
CA GLY A 30 -2.84 8.58 -2.90
C GLY A 30 -2.03 7.34 -2.50
N ASN A 31 -0.81 7.50 -1.99
CA ASN A 31 -0.04 6.40 -1.43
C ASN A 31 -0.50 6.08 -0.01
N LEU A 32 -0.41 4.81 0.36
CA LEU A 32 -0.78 4.31 1.69
C LEU A 32 0.47 3.78 2.40
N SER A 33 0.70 4.17 3.64
CA SER A 33 1.77 3.58 4.46
C SER A 33 1.26 3.16 5.83
N PHE A 34 1.60 1.95 6.28
CA PHE A 34 1.23 1.44 7.59
C PHE A 34 2.30 0.47 8.12
N GLY A 35 2.42 0.41 9.44
CA GLY A 35 3.33 -0.50 10.13
C GLY A 35 2.62 -1.72 10.71
N ILE A 36 3.32 -2.86 10.66
CA ILE A 36 3.03 -4.10 11.36
C ILE A 36 4.12 -4.31 12.40
N ARG A 37 3.73 -4.60 13.65
CA ARG A 37 4.68 -4.67 14.77
C ARG A 37 5.37 -6.02 14.87
N ASP A 38 4.69 -7.08 14.47
CA ASP A 38 5.16 -8.45 14.59
C ASP A 38 4.91 -9.20 13.28
N TYR A 39 5.97 -9.72 12.66
CA TYR A 39 5.84 -10.52 11.45
C TYR A 39 5.15 -11.88 11.70
N THR A 40 5.10 -12.37 12.95
CA THR A 40 4.42 -13.61 13.32
C THR A 40 2.89 -13.49 13.28
N ASP A 41 2.36 -12.26 13.21
CA ASP A 41 0.94 -12.04 12.97
C ASP A 41 0.51 -12.52 11.57
N PHE A 42 1.46 -12.67 10.63
CA PHE A 42 1.17 -13.22 9.32
C PHE A 42 0.92 -14.73 9.39
N PRO A 43 -0.16 -15.25 8.77
CA PRO A 43 -0.57 -16.64 8.90
C PRO A 43 0.45 -17.65 8.35
N GLU A 44 1.26 -17.27 7.36
CA GLU A 44 2.27 -18.15 6.76
C GLU A 44 3.61 -18.15 7.49
N GLN A 45 3.85 -17.18 8.39
CA GLN A 45 5.15 -16.97 9.02
C GLN A 45 5.12 -17.50 10.45
N LYS A 46 5.79 -18.64 10.67
CA LYS A 46 5.99 -19.19 12.01
C LYS A 46 7.13 -18.47 12.72
N TYR A 47 7.01 -18.40 14.04
CA TYR A 47 8.09 -17.89 14.89
C TYR A 47 9.34 -18.77 14.77
N ASP A 48 10.47 -18.12 14.52
CA ASP A 48 11.80 -18.73 14.53
C ASP A 48 12.64 -18.05 15.63
N PRO A 49 13.05 -18.79 16.69
CA PRO A 49 13.85 -18.23 17.78
C PRO A 49 15.20 -17.64 17.37
N GLU A 50 15.78 -18.06 16.24
CA GLU A 50 17.05 -17.52 15.76
C GLU A 50 16.89 -16.12 15.13
N ILE A 51 15.73 -15.84 14.54
CA ILE A 51 15.42 -14.54 13.91
C ILE A 51 14.89 -13.54 14.94
N GLY A 52 14.04 -14.01 15.87
CA GLY A 52 13.37 -13.16 16.84
C GLY A 52 12.24 -12.31 16.24
N ILE A 53 11.57 -11.52 17.08
CA ILE A 53 10.42 -10.68 16.67
C ILE A 53 10.92 -9.40 16.00
N PHE A 54 10.43 -9.12 14.80
CA PHE A 54 10.65 -7.85 14.12
C PHE A 54 9.35 -7.31 13.52
N GLY A 55 9.26 -5.98 13.50
CA GLY A 55 8.21 -5.25 12.80
C GLY A 55 8.64 -4.83 11.39
N MET A 56 7.68 -4.43 10.58
CA MET A 56 7.91 -3.92 9.23
C MET A 56 6.96 -2.78 8.89
N ASP A 57 7.46 -1.81 8.12
CA ASP A 57 6.64 -0.77 7.52
C ASP A 57 6.35 -1.13 6.06
N ILE A 58 5.07 -1.03 5.68
CA ILE A 58 4.57 -1.35 4.36
C ILE A 58 4.07 -0.06 3.72
N THR A 59 4.69 0.30 2.59
CA THR A 59 4.25 1.42 1.74
C THR A 59 3.73 0.90 0.41
N VAL A 60 2.48 1.24 0.11
CA VAL A 60 1.81 0.93 -1.15
C VAL A 60 1.75 2.21 -1.99
N VAL A 61 2.39 2.16 -3.15
CA VAL A 61 2.41 3.26 -4.12
C VAL A 61 1.40 2.97 -5.20
N LEU A 62 0.35 3.80 -5.28
CA LEU A 62 -0.71 3.68 -6.28
C LEU A 62 -0.43 4.63 -7.45
N GLU A 63 -0.41 4.11 -8.68
CA GLU A 63 -0.15 4.91 -9.87
C GLU A 63 -1.07 4.53 -11.02
N ARG A 64 -1.43 5.53 -11.83
CA ARG A 64 -2.12 5.28 -13.09
C ARG A 64 -1.14 4.76 -14.15
N PRO A 65 -1.58 3.89 -15.07
CA PRO A 65 -0.76 3.49 -16.21
C PRO A 65 -0.37 4.72 -17.03
N GLY A 66 0.94 4.99 -17.17
CA GLY A 66 1.45 6.18 -17.87
C GLY A 66 2.61 6.88 -17.15
N HIS A 67 2.82 6.58 -15.87
CA HIS A 67 3.91 7.13 -15.06
C HIS A 67 5.33 6.85 -15.59
N ARG A 68 5.50 5.94 -16.57
CA ARG A 68 6.79 5.70 -17.23
C ARG A 68 7.38 6.95 -17.88
N VAL A 69 6.57 7.92 -18.30
CA VAL A 69 7.03 9.16 -18.96
C VAL A 69 7.99 9.98 -18.10
N SER A 70 7.83 9.97 -16.77
CA SER A 70 8.72 10.67 -15.84
C SER A 70 9.97 9.88 -15.47
N ARG A 71 9.96 8.56 -15.70
CA ARG A 71 11.03 7.63 -15.32
C ARG A 71 11.98 7.31 -16.46
N ARG A 72 11.52 7.36 -17.72
CA ARG A 72 12.32 7.01 -18.90
C ARG A 72 13.44 8.00 -19.17
N ARG A 73 14.55 7.53 -19.76
CA ARG A 73 15.71 8.35 -20.13
C ARG A 73 15.44 9.23 -21.36
N ARG A 74 14.87 8.66 -22.43
CA ARG A 74 14.59 9.36 -23.69
C ARG A 74 13.21 10.02 -23.63
N HIS A 75 13.11 11.28 -24.08
CA HIS A 75 11.87 12.09 -24.05
C HIS A 75 11.20 12.10 -22.66
N LYS A 76 11.99 12.35 -21.60
CA LYS A 76 11.48 12.49 -20.22
C LYS A 76 10.57 13.72 -20.13
N ALA A 77 9.39 13.56 -19.55
CA ALA A 77 8.46 14.66 -19.28
C ALA A 77 7.81 14.48 -17.90
N LYS A 78 7.23 15.56 -17.37
CA LYS A 78 6.49 15.51 -16.10
C LYS A 78 5.12 14.86 -16.32
N VAL A 79 4.64 14.14 -15.31
CA VAL A 79 3.25 13.66 -15.27
C VAL A 79 2.36 14.85 -14.95
N GLY A 80 1.34 15.08 -15.79
CA GLY A 80 0.33 16.13 -15.61
C GLY A 80 -0.46 15.94 -14.32
N GLN A 81 -1.06 17.02 -13.80
CA GLN A 81 -1.78 16.96 -12.52
C GLN A 81 -3.00 16.03 -12.61
N ASP A 82 -3.76 16.11 -13.71
CA ASP A 82 -4.96 15.29 -13.94
C ASP A 82 -4.70 13.79 -14.05
N HIS A 83 -3.44 13.41 -14.31
CA HIS A 83 -3.05 11.99 -14.37
C HIS A 83 -2.55 11.46 -13.01
N ARG A 84 -2.35 12.33 -12.02
CA ARG A 84 -1.97 11.89 -10.68
C ARG A 84 -3.20 11.33 -9.97
N VAL A 85 -2.95 10.40 -9.05
CA VAL A 85 -3.99 9.88 -8.18
C VAL A 85 -4.20 10.88 -7.04
N THR A 86 -5.46 11.14 -6.71
CA THR A 86 -5.81 11.94 -5.53
C THR A 86 -6.02 11.04 -4.31
N THR A 87 -5.95 11.62 -3.12
CA THR A 87 -6.19 10.88 -1.87
C THR A 87 -7.58 10.23 -1.85
N ASP A 88 -8.61 10.94 -2.30
CA ASP A 88 -9.99 10.44 -2.30
C ASP A 88 -10.19 9.26 -3.26
N GLU A 89 -9.58 9.33 -4.45
CA GLU A 89 -9.58 8.24 -5.41
C GLU A 89 -8.88 6.99 -4.86
N ALA A 90 -7.74 7.18 -4.20
CA ALA A 90 -7.02 6.08 -3.58
C ALA A 90 -7.86 5.43 -2.48
N ARG A 91 -8.45 6.22 -1.58
CA ARG A 91 -9.33 5.72 -0.50
C ARG A 91 -10.50 4.90 -1.06
N ALA A 92 -11.16 5.41 -2.09
CA ALA A 92 -12.25 4.71 -2.76
C ALA A 92 -11.78 3.37 -3.37
N TRP A 93 -10.64 3.38 -4.06
CA TRP A 93 -10.06 2.19 -4.68
C TRP A 93 -9.71 1.10 -3.66
N PHE A 94 -9.11 1.49 -2.52
CA PHE A 94 -8.76 0.57 -1.45
C PHE A 94 -10.00 -0.02 -0.74
N LYS A 95 -11.06 0.78 -0.59
CA LYS A 95 -12.34 0.32 -0.04
C LYS A 95 -13.02 -0.69 -0.96
N GLU A 96 -13.04 -0.45 -2.27
CA GLU A 96 -13.65 -1.35 -3.26
C GLU A 96 -12.86 -2.64 -3.46
N THR A 97 -11.53 -2.53 -3.59
CA THR A 97 -10.67 -3.67 -3.96
C THR A 97 -10.37 -4.59 -2.79
N PHE A 98 -10.13 -4.03 -1.60
CA PHE A 98 -9.70 -4.79 -0.41
C PHE A 98 -10.72 -4.79 0.72
N GLY A 99 -11.85 -4.08 0.60
CA GLY A 99 -12.86 -4.01 1.65
C GLY A 99 -12.41 -3.24 2.89
N LEU A 100 -11.46 -2.31 2.74
CA LEU A 100 -10.88 -1.59 3.88
C LEU A 100 -11.88 -0.61 4.50
N THR A 101 -11.93 -0.62 5.83
CA THR A 101 -12.64 0.38 6.64
C THR A 101 -11.69 1.52 6.95
N ILE A 102 -11.95 2.67 6.34
CA ILE A 102 -11.16 3.88 6.55
C ILE A 102 -11.80 4.66 7.68
N MET A 103 -11.07 4.80 8.79
CA MET A 103 -11.50 5.63 9.91
C MET A 103 -11.20 7.09 9.57
N GLU A 104 -12.25 7.83 9.25
CA GLU A 104 -12.24 9.29 9.31
C GLU A 104 -12.41 9.66 10.79
N GLU A 105 -11.51 10.50 11.30
CA GLU A 105 -11.65 11.06 12.64
C GLU A 105 -12.94 11.89 12.77
#